data_AF-A0A0L0S262-F1
#
_entry.id   AF-A0A0L0S262-F1
#
_cell.length_a   1.000
_cell.length_b   1.000
_cell.length_c   1.000
_cell.angle_alpha   90.00
_cell.angle_beta   90.00
_cell.angle_gamma   90.00
#
_symmetry.space_group_name_H-M   'P 1'
#
loop_
_entity.id
_entity.type
_entity.pdbx_description
1 polymer ?
#
loop_
_entity_poly.entity_id
_entity_poly.type
_entity_poly.pdbx_seq_one_letter_code
_entity_poly.pdbx_strand_id
1 'polypeptide(L)'
;MRKPPPSTLVVLAPVLLAAALLALATAAPTASHHAHHHDTHLAKRAIAAPLVSSSPVVERGLYLSTVSASQFSFSFQCERDAAFCQRAERTLDAVGRRLSTVLDLAVPVTVNLSLFLPCGETKLDPSSPCSVMNTLGFATPARSFPLYFPASDARVDYPQALLRQLQAQQGLDLAGIDLAPFDIIARFNSLFNWYFPTSSNSTSPAAIAPTQFDMELILQHELLHGLGFGSLNLAPDPISNLMFPVPIVDASQTQFLGWRPSSAFEMHLSRVNTDALAATFPPPNDASIPPLLDPLTASVTALNNSLARTMTVPANLSAVESVLAQAPTVDYAALMYTLATTNDTLVAVAPESSTALYVETGIVPYASGSSLGHVAMRYRNTPEFLMVYALRPNTTLAAQIAATGAPPTGVGPRTMDFLKSLGYRIRKDAPGNEHADITTPQIVQQGVIAINLPSAPLAENNPAPSFPATAGTAKASSAGRLGADLGPVAATFVVAILAVQLVFL
;
A
#
# COMPACT_ATOMS: atom_id res chain seq x y z
N MET A 1 -9.42 -70.46 -6.88
CA MET A 1 -9.97 -69.18 -7.39
C MET A 1 -8.81 -68.37 -7.98
N ARG A 2 -9.05 -67.40 -8.87
CA ARG A 2 -7.99 -66.80 -9.71
C ARG A 2 -7.19 -65.70 -8.97
N LYS A 3 -5.87 -65.63 -9.24
CA LYS A 3 -5.04 -64.43 -8.94
C LYS A 3 -5.38 -63.31 -9.93
N PRO A 4 -5.37 -62.02 -9.52
CA PRO A 4 -5.17 -60.90 -10.45
C PRO A 4 -3.68 -60.77 -10.85
N PRO A 5 -3.37 -60.15 -12.00
CA PRO A 5 -2.00 -59.93 -12.47
C PRO A 5 -1.35 -58.67 -11.87
N PRO A 6 -0.01 -58.54 -11.91
CA PRO A 6 0.67 -57.28 -11.63
C PRO A 6 0.58 -56.33 -12.83
N SER A 7 0.27 -55.06 -12.58
CA SER A 7 0.28 -54.01 -13.60
C SER A 7 1.71 -53.48 -13.80
N THR A 8 2.30 -53.73 -14.97
CA THR A 8 3.51 -53.04 -15.43
C THR A 8 3.21 -51.57 -15.71
N LEU A 9 3.95 -50.67 -15.04
CA LEU A 9 3.92 -49.24 -15.33
C LEU A 9 5.29 -48.85 -15.91
N VAL A 10 5.29 -48.30 -17.13
CA VAL A 10 6.50 -48.06 -17.93
C VAL A 10 7.21 -46.79 -17.47
N VAL A 11 8.52 -46.89 -17.23
CA VAL A 11 9.41 -45.73 -17.01
C VAL A 11 9.67 -45.04 -18.34
N LEU A 12 9.27 -43.78 -18.51
CA LEU A 12 9.65 -42.97 -19.67
C LEU A 12 9.59 -41.45 -19.42
N ALA A 13 10.66 -40.94 -18.80
CA ALA A 13 11.09 -39.54 -18.81
C ALA A 13 12.61 -39.51 -18.55
N PRO A 14 13.38 -38.47 -18.95
CA PRO A 14 12.95 -37.22 -19.59
C PRO A 14 13.63 -36.92 -20.94
N VAL A 15 12.86 -36.40 -21.91
CA VAL A 15 13.38 -35.60 -23.03
C VAL A 15 12.38 -34.49 -23.32
N LEU A 16 12.62 -33.28 -22.81
CA LEU A 16 12.11 -31.95 -23.25
C LEU A 16 12.29 -30.87 -22.16
N LEU A 17 13.54 -30.55 -21.77
CA LEU A 17 13.82 -29.36 -20.95
C LEU A 17 15.22 -28.78 -21.22
N ALA A 18 15.55 -28.55 -22.48
CA ALA A 18 16.89 -28.12 -22.92
C ALA A 18 16.88 -27.17 -24.14
N ALA A 19 15.82 -26.37 -24.31
CA ALA A 19 15.58 -25.59 -25.55
C ALA A 19 15.08 -24.14 -25.33
N ALA A 20 15.24 -23.58 -24.13
CA ALA A 20 14.74 -22.23 -23.79
C ALA A 20 15.77 -21.33 -23.08
N LEU A 21 17.05 -21.70 -23.09
CA LEU A 21 18.12 -21.03 -22.32
C LEU A 21 19.26 -20.45 -23.19
N LEU A 22 18.97 -20.11 -24.46
CA LEU A 22 19.97 -19.62 -25.41
C LEU A 22 19.41 -18.50 -26.32
N ALA A 23 19.01 -17.38 -25.74
CA ALA A 23 18.50 -16.22 -26.48
C ALA A 23 18.81 -14.83 -25.86
N LEU A 24 19.85 -14.73 -25.01
CA LEU A 24 20.29 -13.46 -24.41
C LEU A 24 21.82 -13.42 -24.26
N ALA A 25 22.50 -13.18 -25.38
CA ALA A 25 23.93 -12.89 -25.44
C ALA A 25 24.21 -11.97 -26.63
N THR A 26 25.21 -11.09 -26.47
CA THR A 26 25.47 -9.87 -27.29
C THR A 26 24.39 -8.77 -27.10
N ALA A 27 24.71 -7.48 -27.07
CA ALA A 27 26.00 -6.82 -27.34
C ALA A 27 26.36 -5.71 -26.34
N ALA A 28 27.66 -5.48 -26.16
CA ALA A 28 28.31 -4.38 -25.46
C ALA A 28 29.81 -4.37 -25.86
N PRO A 29 30.61 -3.31 -25.63
CA PRO A 29 30.29 -1.88 -25.45
C PRO A 29 31.18 -0.93 -26.31
N THR A 30 30.94 0.38 -26.23
CA THR A 30 31.95 1.47 -26.39
C THR A 30 31.39 2.74 -25.70
N ALA A 31 32.04 3.31 -24.69
CA ALA A 31 33.03 4.43 -24.76
C ALA A 31 32.44 5.74 -25.36
N SER A 32 32.57 6.95 -24.78
CA SER A 32 33.29 7.47 -23.58
C SER A 32 32.82 8.96 -23.32
N HIS A 33 33.38 9.89 -22.52
CA HIS A 33 34.65 10.02 -21.75
C HIS A 33 34.51 11.17 -20.69
N HIS A 34 35.18 11.07 -19.52
CA HIS A 34 35.41 12.14 -18.50
C HIS A 34 34.18 12.76 -17.75
N ALA A 35 34.33 13.39 -16.56
CA ALA A 35 35.52 13.79 -15.80
C ALA A 35 35.41 13.51 -14.28
N HIS A 36 36.55 13.45 -13.57
CA HIS A 36 36.62 13.48 -12.10
C HIS A 36 36.38 14.90 -11.55
N HIS A 37 35.77 15.00 -10.37
CA HIS A 37 36.32 15.80 -9.27
C HIS A 37 35.75 15.38 -7.90
N HIS A 38 36.63 15.15 -6.92
CA HIS A 38 36.31 15.41 -5.50
C HIS A 38 36.39 16.94 -5.29
N ASP A 39 35.74 17.58 -4.32
CA ASP A 39 36.04 17.42 -2.89
C ASP A 39 35.06 18.21 -1.95
N THR A 40 35.22 18.01 -0.64
CA THR A 40 34.78 18.83 0.51
C THR A 40 33.29 18.92 0.88
N HIS A 41 33.02 18.58 2.15
CA HIS A 41 31.81 18.98 2.88
C HIS A 41 31.78 20.50 3.12
N LEU A 42 30.61 21.12 2.98
CA LEU A 42 30.23 22.28 3.78
C LEU A 42 28.72 22.27 4.07
N ALA A 43 28.35 22.13 5.35
CA ALA A 43 26.96 22.12 5.79
C ALA A 43 26.33 23.52 5.65
N LYS A 44 25.52 23.72 4.60
CA LYS A 44 24.67 24.91 4.49
C LYS A 44 23.34 24.65 5.19
N ARG A 45 23.05 25.46 6.21
CA ARG A 45 21.74 25.50 6.88
C ARG A 45 20.64 25.69 5.83
N ALA A 46 19.53 24.98 5.98
CA ALA A 46 18.30 25.29 5.26
C ALA A 46 17.81 26.68 5.70
N ILE A 47 18.02 27.69 4.85
CA ILE A 47 17.37 28.99 4.97
C ILE A 47 16.00 28.84 4.33
N ALA A 48 14.93 29.16 5.07
CA ALA A 48 13.58 29.14 4.53
C ALA A 48 13.47 30.16 3.38
N ALA A 49 13.31 29.66 2.16
CA ALA A 49 13.01 30.50 1.01
C ALA A 49 11.57 31.06 1.12
N PRO A 50 11.30 32.29 0.67
CA PRO A 50 9.94 32.82 0.64
C PRO A 50 9.04 31.97 -0.27
N LEU A 51 7.78 31.77 0.15
CA LEU A 51 6.73 31.16 -0.67
C LEU A 51 6.37 32.10 -1.84
N VAL A 52 7.13 31.99 -2.94
CA VAL A 52 6.75 32.56 -4.23
C VAL A 52 5.75 31.62 -4.87
N SER A 53 4.52 32.11 -5.10
CA SER A 53 3.57 31.45 -5.99
C SER A 53 4.12 31.51 -7.42
N SER A 54 4.78 30.45 -7.85
CA SER A 54 5.22 30.28 -9.23
C SER A 54 3.99 30.03 -10.11
N SER A 55 3.76 30.90 -11.10
CA SER A 55 2.74 30.64 -12.13
C SER A 55 3.01 29.29 -12.82
N PRO A 56 1.96 28.52 -13.16
CA PRO A 56 2.14 27.19 -13.75
C PRO A 56 2.90 27.28 -15.07
N VAL A 57 3.89 26.41 -15.24
CA VAL A 57 4.73 26.32 -16.44
C VAL A 57 4.20 25.21 -17.33
N VAL A 58 4.02 25.50 -18.62
CA VAL A 58 3.72 24.47 -19.62
C VAL A 58 4.99 24.22 -20.44
N GLU A 59 5.76 23.19 -20.08
CA GLU A 59 6.93 22.77 -20.85
C GLU A 59 6.58 21.54 -21.71
N ARG A 60 6.78 21.64 -23.04
CA ARG A 60 6.60 20.53 -24.01
C ARG A 60 5.23 19.84 -24.01
N GLY A 61 4.21 20.45 -23.41
CA GLY A 61 2.87 19.89 -23.25
C GLY A 61 2.56 19.32 -21.87
N LEU A 62 3.55 19.27 -20.97
CA LEU A 62 3.38 18.95 -19.55
C LEU A 62 3.04 20.22 -18.77
N TYR A 63 1.95 20.21 -18.00
CA TYR A 63 1.60 21.26 -17.05
C TYR A 63 2.30 20.97 -15.71
N LEU A 64 3.04 21.94 -15.19
CA LEU A 64 3.79 21.87 -13.93
C LEU A 64 3.38 23.00 -12.98
N SER A 65 3.03 22.68 -11.74
CA SER A 65 2.77 23.66 -10.69
C SER A 65 3.05 23.14 -9.27
N THR A 66 2.99 24.04 -8.29
CA THR A 66 3.15 23.72 -6.86
C THR A 66 1.94 24.22 -6.09
N VAL A 67 1.23 23.32 -5.41
CA VAL A 67 -0.01 23.64 -4.66
C VAL A 67 0.26 23.60 -3.16
N SER A 68 0.18 24.76 -2.50
CA SER A 68 0.37 24.90 -1.05
C SER A 68 -0.98 24.91 -0.32
N ALA A 69 -1.48 23.73 0.04
CA ALA A 69 -2.82 23.48 0.55
C ALA A 69 -2.83 23.27 2.08
N SER A 70 -2.67 24.37 2.84
CA SER A 70 -2.54 24.36 4.31
C SER A 70 -1.36 23.51 4.80
N GLN A 71 -1.58 22.31 5.34
CA GLN A 71 -0.52 21.42 5.83
C GLN A 71 -0.03 20.41 4.78
N PHE A 72 -0.51 20.49 3.54
CA PHE A 72 -0.06 19.69 2.39
C PHE A 72 0.62 20.57 1.34
N SER A 73 1.69 20.06 0.72
CA SER A 73 2.38 20.71 -0.39
C SER A 73 2.55 19.72 -1.55
N PHE A 74 1.85 19.97 -2.65
CA PHE A 74 1.88 19.13 -3.84
C PHE A 74 2.84 19.71 -4.89
N SER A 75 3.84 18.92 -5.30
CA SER A 75 4.51 19.07 -6.59
C SER A 75 3.63 18.37 -7.62
N PHE A 76 3.01 19.14 -8.51
CA PHE A 76 1.96 18.66 -9.41
C PHE A 76 2.40 18.66 -10.87
N GLN A 77 2.20 17.52 -11.53
CA GLN A 77 2.46 17.32 -12.96
C GLN A 77 1.18 16.84 -13.66
N CYS A 78 0.89 17.32 -14.86
CA CYS A 78 -0.35 16.96 -15.56
C CYS A 78 -0.19 16.94 -17.09
N GLU A 79 -0.47 15.79 -17.69
CA GLU A 79 -0.29 15.49 -19.11
C GLU A 79 -1.58 15.73 -19.93
N ARG A 80 -2.26 16.84 -19.65
CA ARG A 80 -3.57 17.19 -20.22
C ARG A 80 -3.64 18.68 -20.58
N ASP A 81 -4.77 19.08 -21.17
CA ASP A 81 -5.06 20.48 -21.44
C ASP A 81 -5.06 21.33 -20.15
N ALA A 82 -4.59 22.59 -20.25
CA ALA A 82 -4.44 23.46 -19.09
C ALA A 82 -5.76 23.70 -18.33
N ALA A 83 -6.93 23.63 -19.01
CA ALA A 83 -8.22 23.78 -18.35
C ALA A 83 -8.58 22.56 -17.49
N PHE A 84 -8.22 21.35 -17.91
CA PHE A 84 -8.27 20.13 -17.09
C PHE A 84 -7.29 20.21 -15.92
N CYS A 85 -6.02 20.53 -16.17
CA CYS A 85 -5.00 20.57 -15.12
C CYS A 85 -5.32 21.62 -14.05
N GLN A 86 -5.81 22.81 -14.42
CA GLN A 86 -6.27 23.83 -13.47
C GLN A 86 -7.50 23.42 -12.65
N ARG A 87 -8.36 22.51 -13.16
CA ARG A 87 -9.46 21.94 -12.35
C ARG A 87 -8.90 20.99 -11.30
N ALA A 88 -8.02 20.07 -11.72
CA ALA A 88 -7.33 19.16 -10.81
C ALA A 88 -6.53 19.91 -9.72
N GLU A 89 -5.81 20.96 -10.08
CA GLU A 89 -5.05 21.81 -9.15
C GLU A 89 -5.93 22.39 -8.03
N ARG A 90 -7.14 22.88 -8.36
CA ARG A 90 -8.11 23.35 -7.37
C ARG A 90 -8.69 22.23 -6.52
N THR A 91 -8.77 21.00 -7.04
CA THR A 91 -9.16 19.83 -6.25
C THR A 91 -8.05 19.39 -5.30
N LEU A 92 -6.76 19.44 -5.69
CA LEU A 92 -5.63 19.23 -4.78
C LEU A 92 -5.66 20.23 -3.61
N ASP A 93 -5.91 21.50 -3.94
CA ASP A 93 -6.06 22.59 -2.97
C ASP A 93 -7.26 22.37 -2.02
N ALA A 94 -8.36 21.83 -2.53
CA ALA A 94 -9.51 21.41 -1.72
C ALA A 94 -9.15 20.26 -0.76
N VAL A 95 -8.58 19.16 -1.27
CA VAL A 95 -8.27 17.95 -0.49
C VAL A 95 -7.21 18.24 0.59
N GLY A 96 -6.16 18.99 0.26
CA GLY A 96 -5.13 19.35 1.25
C GLY A 96 -5.68 20.18 2.41
N ARG A 97 -6.57 21.16 2.13
CA ARG A 97 -7.29 21.89 3.19
C ARG A 97 -8.26 20.99 3.96
N ARG A 98 -9.02 20.13 3.28
CA ARG A 98 -9.96 19.18 3.88
C ARG A 98 -9.26 18.24 4.87
N LEU A 99 -8.16 17.61 4.48
CA LEU A 99 -7.34 16.79 5.38
C LEU A 99 -6.71 17.60 6.51
N SER A 100 -6.34 18.87 6.28
CA SER A 100 -5.89 19.81 7.33
C SER A 100 -6.98 20.23 8.34
N THR A 101 -8.26 19.87 8.11
CA THR A 101 -9.33 19.97 9.14
C THR A 101 -9.43 18.73 10.02
N VAL A 102 -8.77 17.63 9.65
CA VAL A 102 -8.73 16.37 10.40
C VAL A 102 -7.39 16.24 11.13
N LEU A 103 -6.27 16.43 10.44
CA LEU A 103 -4.92 16.17 10.92
C LEU A 103 -4.29 17.41 11.58
N ASP A 104 -3.66 17.23 12.74
CA ASP A 104 -2.78 18.21 13.37
C ASP A 104 -1.31 17.87 13.01
N LEU A 105 -0.91 18.25 11.80
CA LEU A 105 0.43 18.04 11.27
C LEU A 105 1.37 19.16 11.75
N ALA A 106 2.44 18.79 12.47
CA ALA A 106 3.43 19.74 12.97
C ALA A 106 4.46 20.16 11.89
N VAL A 107 4.63 19.35 10.84
CA VAL A 107 5.38 19.72 9.63
C VAL A 107 4.57 19.37 8.38
N PRO A 108 4.61 20.19 7.31
CA PRO A 108 3.85 19.91 6.10
C PRO A 108 4.24 18.58 5.44
N VAL A 109 3.22 17.87 4.96
CA VAL A 109 3.36 16.64 4.16
C VAL A 109 3.61 17.02 2.71
N THR A 110 4.70 16.51 2.13
CA THR A 110 5.08 16.79 0.73
C THR A 110 4.68 15.64 -0.19
N VAL A 111 4.04 15.97 -1.31
CA VAL A 111 3.44 14.99 -2.24
C VAL A 111 3.98 15.23 -3.65
N ASN A 112 4.53 14.20 -4.29
CA ASN A 112 4.83 14.18 -5.72
C ASN A 112 3.65 13.54 -6.46
N LEU A 113 2.82 14.35 -7.11
CA LEU A 113 1.58 13.92 -7.74
C LEU A 113 1.60 14.14 -9.25
N SER A 114 1.25 13.11 -10.03
CA SER A 114 1.02 13.29 -11.47
C SER A 114 -0.35 12.79 -11.93
N LEU A 115 -0.94 13.55 -12.86
CA LEU A 115 -2.06 13.15 -13.70
C LEU A 115 -1.49 12.75 -15.07
N PHE A 116 -1.27 11.46 -15.28
CA PHE A 116 -0.50 10.90 -16.40
C PHE A 116 -1.39 10.31 -17.50
N LEU A 117 -0.81 10.12 -18.69
CA LEU A 117 -1.38 9.35 -19.79
C LEU A 117 -0.93 7.88 -19.64
N PRO A 118 -1.83 6.93 -19.30
CA PRO A 118 -1.47 5.53 -19.07
C PRO A 118 -0.82 4.93 -20.31
N CYS A 119 0.42 4.45 -20.15
CA CYS A 119 1.27 3.95 -21.24
C CYS A 119 1.43 4.92 -22.43
N GLY A 120 1.26 6.23 -22.22
CA GLY A 120 1.33 7.27 -23.26
C GLY A 120 0.08 7.38 -24.14
N GLU A 121 -0.98 6.63 -23.84
CA GLU A 121 -2.21 6.60 -24.64
C GLU A 121 -3.08 7.85 -24.46
N THR A 122 -3.89 8.15 -25.47
CA THR A 122 -4.78 9.33 -25.48
C THR A 122 -6.25 9.01 -25.21
N LYS A 123 -6.59 7.72 -25.04
CA LYS A 123 -7.95 7.22 -24.79
C LYS A 123 -7.91 5.98 -23.89
N LEU A 124 -8.92 5.80 -23.05
CA LEU A 124 -9.09 4.55 -22.31
C LEU A 124 -9.40 3.40 -23.27
N ASP A 125 -8.64 2.31 -23.16
CA ASP A 125 -8.91 1.03 -23.81
C ASP A 125 -8.92 -0.09 -22.75
N PRO A 126 -10.10 -0.55 -22.31
CA PRO A 126 -10.21 -1.65 -21.34
C PRO A 126 -9.62 -2.99 -21.82
N SER A 127 -9.32 -3.14 -23.11
CA SER A 127 -8.65 -4.32 -23.68
C SER A 127 -7.12 -4.19 -23.76
N SER A 128 -6.56 -3.04 -23.38
CA SER A 128 -5.13 -2.80 -23.39
C SER A 128 -4.40 -3.70 -22.37
N PRO A 129 -3.23 -4.28 -22.71
CA PRO A 129 -2.37 -4.96 -21.73
C PRO A 129 -1.68 -3.98 -20.77
N CYS A 130 -1.86 -2.67 -20.94
CA CYS A 130 -1.42 -1.65 -20.01
C CYS A 130 -2.17 -1.77 -18.67
N SER A 131 -1.50 -2.31 -17.66
CA SER A 131 -2.01 -2.50 -16.28
C SER A 131 -2.72 -1.26 -15.71
N VAL A 132 -2.04 -0.11 -15.75
CA VAL A 132 -2.52 1.17 -15.21
C VAL A 132 -3.64 1.82 -16.04
N MET A 133 -4.03 1.24 -17.19
CA MET A 133 -5.11 1.76 -18.03
C MET A 133 -6.46 1.77 -17.32
N ASN A 134 -6.72 0.77 -16.47
CA ASN A 134 -7.98 0.62 -15.76
C ASN A 134 -7.92 1.09 -14.28
N THR A 135 -6.75 1.53 -13.81
CA THR A 135 -6.55 2.09 -12.47
C THR A 135 -6.93 3.57 -12.46
N LEU A 136 -7.80 3.99 -11.53
CA LEU A 136 -8.18 5.40 -11.32
C LEU A 136 -6.98 6.24 -10.87
N GLY A 137 -6.29 5.74 -9.84
CA GLY A 137 -5.04 6.24 -9.33
C GLY A 137 -4.51 5.32 -8.23
N PHE A 138 -3.40 5.73 -7.63
CA PHE A 138 -2.83 5.16 -6.41
C PHE A 138 -2.01 6.23 -5.68
N ALA A 139 -1.82 6.11 -4.36
CA ALA A 139 -0.73 6.80 -3.68
C ALA A 139 -0.11 6.00 -2.53
N THR A 140 1.18 6.21 -2.32
CA THR A 140 2.01 5.41 -1.41
C THR A 140 2.99 6.29 -0.62
N PRO A 141 3.45 5.84 0.57
CA PRO A 141 4.58 6.44 1.23
C PRO A 141 5.81 6.37 0.32
N ALA A 142 6.45 7.51 0.04
CA ALA A 142 7.61 7.58 -0.86
C ALA A 142 8.80 6.77 -0.33
N ARG A 143 8.96 6.74 1.00
CA ARG A 143 9.76 5.76 1.75
C ARG A 143 9.04 5.42 3.06
N SER A 144 9.33 4.23 3.58
CA SER A 144 9.00 3.82 4.94
C SER A 144 10.27 3.26 5.57
N PHE A 145 10.52 3.59 6.83
CA PHE A 145 11.70 3.15 7.57
C PHE A 145 11.31 2.42 8.86
N PRO A 146 12.08 1.39 9.26
CA PRO A 146 11.77 0.67 10.47
C PRO A 146 12.18 1.42 11.73
N LEU A 147 11.26 1.48 12.68
CA LEU A 147 11.55 1.74 14.07
C LEU A 147 11.80 0.41 14.79
N TYR A 148 12.91 0.33 15.54
CA TYR A 148 13.19 -0.75 16.48
C TYR A 148 12.59 -0.43 17.84
N PHE A 149 11.92 -1.41 18.45
CA PHE A 149 11.26 -1.32 19.76
C PHE A 149 11.98 -2.24 20.76
N PRO A 150 12.91 -1.71 21.59
CA PRO A 150 13.77 -2.56 22.43
C PRO A 150 13.03 -3.40 23.47
N ALA A 151 11.85 -2.95 23.92
CA ALA A 151 11.04 -3.65 24.92
C ALA A 151 10.38 -4.95 24.40
N SER A 152 10.31 -5.14 23.08
CA SER A 152 9.65 -6.28 22.42
C SER A 152 10.53 -6.98 21.37
N ASP A 153 11.77 -6.53 21.17
CA ASP A 153 12.66 -6.93 20.06
C ASP A 153 11.99 -6.80 18.67
N ALA A 154 10.99 -5.91 18.56
CA ALA A 154 10.21 -5.74 17.35
C ALA A 154 10.82 -4.69 16.42
N ARG A 155 10.60 -4.86 15.12
CA ARG A 155 10.88 -3.87 14.08
C ARG A 155 9.57 -3.60 13.34
N VAL A 156 9.27 -2.33 13.06
CA VAL A 156 8.03 -1.91 12.43
C VAL A 156 8.30 -0.82 11.41
N ASP A 157 7.91 -1.01 10.16
CA ASP A 157 8.05 0.01 9.11
C ASP A 157 7.00 1.12 9.26
N TYR A 158 7.47 2.34 9.52
CA TYR A 158 6.66 3.56 9.58
C TYR A 158 6.84 4.39 8.30
N PRO A 159 5.76 4.95 7.72
CA PRO A 159 5.86 5.81 6.54
C PRO A 159 6.56 7.14 6.87
N GLN A 160 7.33 7.68 5.92
CA GLN A 160 8.08 8.92 6.10
C GLN A 160 7.22 10.09 6.57
N ALA A 161 6.00 10.24 6.03
CA ALA A 161 5.06 11.29 6.42
C ALA A 161 4.82 11.32 7.95
N LEU A 162 4.66 10.14 8.54
CA LEU A 162 4.43 9.93 9.98
C LEU A 162 5.73 10.09 10.79
N LEU A 163 6.85 9.52 10.32
CA LEU A 163 8.15 9.67 10.98
C LEU A 163 8.53 11.14 11.18
N ARG A 164 8.27 12.00 10.18
CA ARG A 164 8.48 13.45 10.28
C ARG A 164 7.54 14.12 11.28
N GLN A 165 6.30 13.65 11.45
CA GLN A 165 5.46 14.10 12.55
C GLN A 165 6.01 13.66 13.91
N LEU A 166 6.40 12.39 14.07
CA LEU A 166 6.97 11.87 15.32
C LEU A 166 8.26 12.61 15.73
N GLN A 167 9.10 12.99 14.77
CA GLN A 167 10.25 13.88 15.02
C GLN A 167 9.79 15.24 15.56
N ALA A 168 8.90 15.94 14.86
CA ALA A 168 8.46 17.29 15.24
C ALA A 168 7.56 17.33 16.50
N GLN A 169 6.86 16.24 16.82
CA GLN A 169 5.84 16.18 17.87
C GLN A 169 6.28 15.44 19.13
N GLN A 170 7.24 14.52 19.02
CA GLN A 170 7.68 13.65 20.11
C GLN A 170 9.21 13.59 20.27
N GLY A 171 9.98 14.22 19.38
CA GLY A 171 11.45 14.25 19.45
C GLY A 171 12.14 13.00 18.93
N LEU A 172 11.50 12.23 18.04
CA LEU A 172 12.13 11.08 17.37
C LEU A 172 13.41 11.52 16.63
N ASP A 173 14.54 10.89 16.94
CA ASP A 173 15.77 11.10 16.17
C ASP A 173 15.69 10.36 14.83
N LEU A 174 16.05 11.09 13.77
CA LEU A 174 16.16 10.60 12.39
C LEU A 174 17.55 10.88 11.80
N ALA A 175 18.54 11.21 12.64
CA ALA A 175 19.93 11.37 12.20
C ALA A 175 20.46 10.07 11.56
N GLY A 176 20.96 10.17 10.33
CA GLY A 176 21.39 9.00 9.54
C GLY A 176 20.27 8.28 8.78
N ILE A 177 19.02 8.73 8.91
CA ILE A 177 17.93 8.33 8.01
C ILE A 177 17.94 9.24 6.78
N ASP A 178 18.11 8.63 5.61
CA ASP A 178 18.13 9.28 4.31
C ASP A 178 16.69 9.47 3.80
N LEU A 179 16.03 10.58 4.16
CA LEU A 179 14.64 10.84 3.77
C LEU A 179 14.52 11.18 2.27
N ALA A 180 13.44 10.72 1.62
CA ALA A 180 13.08 11.13 0.27
C ALA A 180 12.69 12.63 0.24
N PRO A 181 12.84 13.32 -0.92
CA PRO A 181 12.41 14.72 -1.07
C PRO A 181 10.89 14.91 -0.94
N PHE A 182 10.12 13.84 -1.14
CA PHE A 182 8.67 13.78 -0.93
C PHE A 182 8.33 12.75 0.13
N ASP A 183 7.23 12.94 0.86
CA ASP A 183 6.73 11.95 1.81
C ASP A 183 5.77 10.95 1.15
N ILE A 184 5.05 11.38 0.11
CA ILE A 184 4.04 10.61 -0.62
C ILE A 184 4.33 10.70 -2.13
N ILE A 185 4.25 9.56 -2.83
CA ILE A 185 4.15 9.50 -4.30
C ILE A 185 2.70 9.19 -4.66
N ALA A 186 2.11 9.94 -5.58
CA ALA A 186 0.72 9.78 -6.01
C ALA A 186 0.59 9.85 -7.53
N ARG A 187 -0.24 9.00 -8.14
CA ARG A 187 -0.37 8.86 -9.60
C ARG A 187 -1.83 8.64 -9.96
N PHE A 188 -2.37 9.43 -10.88
CA PHE A 188 -3.76 9.37 -11.32
C PHE A 188 -3.87 9.28 -12.84
N ASN A 189 -4.73 8.40 -13.32
CA ASN A 189 -4.95 8.19 -14.74
C ASN A 189 -5.81 9.34 -15.30
N SER A 190 -5.20 10.19 -16.10
CA SER A 190 -5.81 11.43 -16.59
C SER A 190 -6.86 11.24 -17.69
N LEU A 191 -7.09 10.00 -18.16
CA LEU A 191 -8.06 9.68 -19.21
C LEU A 191 -9.45 9.33 -18.68
N PHE A 192 -9.58 9.06 -17.37
CA PHE A 192 -10.89 8.82 -16.74
C PHE A 192 -11.81 10.04 -16.84
N ASN A 193 -13.11 9.77 -16.78
CA ASN A 193 -14.14 10.80 -16.83
C ASN A 193 -14.25 11.47 -15.46
N TRP A 194 -13.36 12.43 -15.19
CA TRP A 194 -13.27 13.11 -13.90
C TRP A 194 -14.35 14.19 -13.75
N TYR A 195 -15.10 14.11 -12.65
CA TYR A 195 -15.79 15.26 -12.06
C TYR A 195 -14.84 16.01 -11.14
N PHE A 196 -14.87 17.34 -11.24
CA PHE A 196 -14.10 18.24 -10.39
C PHE A 196 -15.07 19.14 -9.62
N PRO A 197 -15.13 19.04 -8.28
CA PRO A 197 -15.98 19.90 -7.46
C PRO A 197 -15.72 21.40 -7.71
N THR A 198 -16.81 22.17 -7.79
CA THR A 198 -16.74 23.61 -8.12
C THR A 198 -16.40 24.50 -6.93
N SER A 199 -16.47 23.97 -5.70
CA SER A 199 -15.88 24.57 -4.50
C SER A 199 -15.54 23.50 -3.46
N SER A 200 -14.44 23.69 -2.72
CA SER A 200 -13.93 22.75 -1.69
C SER A 200 -14.91 22.48 -0.55
N ASN A 201 -15.91 23.35 -0.37
CA ASN A 201 -16.84 23.34 0.73
C ASN A 201 -18.28 23.02 0.27
N SER A 202 -18.45 22.48 -0.94
CA SER A 202 -19.77 22.10 -1.47
C SER A 202 -20.34 20.90 -0.73
N THR A 203 -21.05 21.14 0.37
CA THR A 203 -21.84 20.12 1.09
C THR A 203 -23.13 19.73 0.35
N SER A 204 -23.55 20.52 -0.64
CA SER A 204 -24.68 20.20 -1.52
C SER A 204 -24.35 19.03 -2.45
N PRO A 205 -25.15 17.94 -2.47
CA PRO A 205 -24.98 16.85 -3.43
C PRO A 205 -25.22 17.34 -4.87
N ALA A 206 -24.15 17.50 -5.63
CA ALA A 206 -24.24 17.68 -7.09
C ALA A 206 -24.49 16.33 -7.76
N ALA A 207 -25.45 16.28 -8.68
CA ALA A 207 -25.60 15.16 -9.59
C ALA A 207 -24.48 15.23 -10.65
N ILE A 208 -23.76 14.13 -10.83
CA ILE A 208 -22.69 13.98 -11.83
C ILE A 208 -23.10 12.92 -12.86
N ALA A 209 -22.40 12.84 -13.99
CA ALA A 209 -22.78 11.89 -15.04
C ALA A 209 -22.62 10.43 -14.58
N PRO A 210 -23.40 9.47 -15.14
CA PRO A 210 -23.34 8.05 -14.74
C PRO A 210 -21.97 7.36 -14.83
N THR A 211 -21.04 7.91 -15.60
CA THR A 211 -19.67 7.41 -15.76
C THR A 211 -18.61 8.32 -15.14
N GLN A 212 -19.02 9.40 -14.44
CA GLN A 212 -18.08 10.31 -13.78
C GLN A 212 -17.66 9.82 -12.40
N PHE A 213 -16.36 9.89 -12.11
CA PHE A 213 -15.77 9.70 -10.79
C PHE A 213 -15.44 11.06 -10.17
N ASP A 214 -15.71 11.24 -8.88
CA ASP A 214 -15.36 12.48 -8.16
C ASP A 214 -13.86 12.50 -7.81
N MET A 215 -13.12 13.44 -8.39
CA MET A 215 -11.67 13.56 -8.17
C MET A 215 -11.32 13.87 -6.70
N GLU A 216 -12.17 14.60 -5.96
CA GLU A 216 -11.91 14.97 -4.55
C GLU A 216 -12.01 13.73 -3.65
N LEU A 217 -12.97 12.85 -3.93
CA LEU A 217 -13.14 11.54 -3.29
C LEU A 217 -11.90 10.65 -3.48
N ILE A 218 -11.50 10.41 -4.74
CA ILE A 218 -10.39 9.47 -5.01
C ILE A 218 -9.07 10.04 -4.47
N LEU A 219 -8.78 11.34 -4.67
CA LEU A 219 -7.60 11.97 -4.08
C LEU A 219 -7.53 11.83 -2.56
N GLN A 220 -8.66 11.97 -1.87
CA GLN A 220 -8.69 11.85 -0.40
C GLN A 220 -8.48 10.41 0.07
N HIS A 221 -9.03 9.42 -0.65
CA HIS A 221 -8.78 8.00 -0.42
C HIS A 221 -7.29 7.67 -0.57
N GLU A 222 -6.69 7.99 -1.72
CA GLU A 222 -5.28 7.71 -1.99
C GLU A 222 -4.34 8.40 -0.99
N LEU A 223 -4.60 9.66 -0.61
CA LEU A 223 -3.73 10.34 0.35
C LEU A 223 -3.78 9.72 1.75
N LEU A 224 -4.84 9.00 2.13
CA LEU A 224 -4.81 8.19 3.36
C LEU A 224 -3.91 6.95 3.19
N HIS A 225 -3.86 6.32 2.02
CA HIS A 225 -2.86 5.28 1.72
C HIS A 225 -1.44 5.82 1.76
N GLY A 226 -1.18 6.99 1.15
CA GLY A 226 0.10 7.69 1.23
C GLY A 226 0.55 8.06 2.66
N LEU A 227 -0.41 8.36 3.55
CA LEU A 227 -0.15 8.61 4.97
C LEU A 227 0.11 7.32 5.78
N GLY A 228 -0.12 6.13 5.21
CA GLY A 228 0.15 4.84 5.84
C GLY A 228 -1.07 3.97 6.12
N PHE A 229 -2.30 4.45 5.88
CA PHE A 229 -3.49 3.61 6.00
C PHE A 229 -3.40 2.47 4.99
N GLY A 230 -3.57 1.22 5.42
CA GLY A 230 -3.50 0.08 4.53
C GLY A 230 -2.15 -0.19 3.85
N SER A 231 -1.06 0.46 4.29
CA SER A 231 0.29 0.12 3.82
C SER A 231 0.65 -1.29 4.29
N LEU A 232 0.98 -2.21 3.37
CA LEU A 232 1.30 -3.61 3.68
C LEU A 232 2.74 -3.93 3.26
N ASN A 233 3.41 -4.73 4.08
CA ASN A 233 4.66 -5.41 3.77
C ASN A 233 4.41 -6.93 3.61
N LEU A 234 3.18 -7.31 3.21
CA LEU A 234 2.77 -8.68 2.90
C LEU A 234 2.29 -8.80 1.45
N ALA A 235 2.80 -9.81 0.73
CA ALA A 235 2.45 -10.15 -0.65
C ALA A 235 1.77 -11.53 -0.71
N PRO A 236 0.55 -11.64 -1.26
CA PRO A 236 -0.11 -12.93 -1.50
C PRO A 236 0.38 -13.59 -2.80
N ASP A 237 0.61 -14.90 -2.74
CA ASP A 237 0.69 -15.82 -3.87
C ASP A 237 -0.66 -16.54 -4.03
N PRO A 238 -1.50 -16.14 -5.00
CA PRO A 238 -2.81 -16.75 -5.24
C PRO A 238 -2.73 -18.11 -5.97
N ILE A 239 -1.55 -18.52 -6.46
CA ILE A 239 -1.34 -19.85 -7.07
C ILE A 239 -1.18 -20.87 -5.94
N SER A 240 -0.30 -20.58 -4.98
CA SER A 240 -0.07 -21.46 -3.82
C SER A 240 -1.09 -21.30 -2.69
N ASN A 241 -1.88 -20.21 -2.69
CA ASN A 241 -2.76 -19.79 -1.59
C ASN A 241 -1.98 -19.50 -0.30
N LEU A 242 -0.92 -18.70 -0.43
CA LEU A 242 0.01 -18.34 0.65
C LEU A 242 0.21 -16.82 0.68
N MET A 243 0.57 -16.24 1.84
CA MET A 243 0.84 -14.81 1.98
C MET A 243 2.10 -14.58 2.81
N PHE A 244 3.08 -13.92 2.22
CA PHE A 244 4.45 -13.84 2.73
C PHE A 244 4.91 -12.39 2.94
N PRO A 245 5.87 -12.14 3.84
CA PRO A 245 6.53 -10.84 3.92
C PRO A 245 7.16 -10.43 2.59
N VAL A 246 7.17 -9.13 2.28
CA VAL A 246 7.85 -8.58 1.10
C VAL A 246 9.37 -8.71 1.31
N PRO A 247 10.13 -9.29 0.36
CA PRO A 247 11.58 -9.38 0.47
C PRO A 247 12.22 -8.03 0.18
N ILE A 248 13.33 -7.78 0.86
CA ILE A 248 14.32 -6.77 0.53
C ILE A 248 15.35 -7.44 -0.38
N VAL A 249 15.56 -6.88 -1.57
CA VAL A 249 16.63 -7.29 -2.49
C VAL A 249 17.52 -6.11 -2.82
N ASP A 250 18.70 -6.40 -3.37
CA ASP A 250 19.61 -5.37 -3.87
C ASP A 250 19.06 -4.67 -5.14
N ALA A 251 19.71 -3.58 -5.55
CA ALA A 251 19.30 -2.81 -6.72
C ALA A 251 19.35 -3.60 -8.06
N SER A 252 20.09 -4.70 -8.15
CA SER A 252 20.08 -5.62 -9.30
C SER A 252 19.01 -6.73 -9.21
N GLN A 253 18.30 -6.84 -8.08
CA GLN A 253 17.36 -7.92 -7.76
C GLN A 253 17.98 -9.34 -7.78
N THR A 254 19.30 -9.46 -7.64
CA THR A 254 20.02 -10.76 -7.67
C THR A 254 20.38 -11.30 -6.29
N GLN A 255 20.42 -10.44 -5.26
CA GLN A 255 20.73 -10.80 -3.89
C GLN A 255 19.57 -10.46 -2.95
N PHE A 256 19.17 -11.43 -2.14
CA PHE A 256 18.24 -11.23 -1.05
C PHE A 256 18.97 -10.65 0.17
N LEU A 257 18.47 -9.52 0.69
CA LEU A 257 19.10 -8.76 1.77
C LEU A 257 18.38 -8.88 3.12
N GLY A 258 17.12 -9.33 3.12
CA GLY A 258 16.29 -9.47 4.32
C GLY A 258 14.80 -9.51 3.98
N TRP A 259 13.95 -9.68 4.99
CA TRP A 259 12.50 -9.48 4.85
C TRP A 259 12.14 -8.08 5.35
N ARG A 260 11.14 -7.44 4.75
CA ARG A 260 10.58 -6.22 5.32
C ARG A 260 9.92 -6.55 6.67
N PRO A 261 10.17 -5.77 7.73
CA PRO A 261 9.42 -5.90 8.97
C PRO A 261 7.95 -5.52 8.75
N SER A 262 7.07 -5.90 9.68
CA SER A 262 5.65 -5.55 9.58
C SER A 262 5.44 -4.04 9.46
N SER A 263 4.47 -3.59 8.68
CA SER A 263 4.13 -2.17 8.61
C SER A 263 3.44 -1.69 9.90
N ALA A 264 3.46 -0.38 10.16
CA ALA A 264 2.69 0.21 11.25
C ALA A 264 1.17 -0.09 11.16
N PHE A 265 0.62 -0.33 9.97
CA PHE A 265 -0.77 -0.79 9.78
C PHE A 265 -0.95 -2.26 10.19
N GLU A 266 -0.05 -3.15 9.76
CA GLU A 266 -0.09 -4.57 10.09
C GLU A 266 0.03 -4.84 11.59
N MET A 267 0.76 -3.99 12.32
CA MET A 267 0.88 -4.04 13.78
C MET A 267 -0.45 -3.82 14.53
N HIS A 268 -1.48 -3.32 13.85
CA HIS A 268 -2.82 -3.09 14.38
C HIS A 268 -3.85 -4.13 13.89
N LEU A 269 -3.48 -5.04 12.98
CA LEU A 269 -4.36 -6.12 12.55
C LEU A 269 -4.54 -7.13 13.68
N SER A 270 -5.78 -7.57 13.91
CA SER A 270 -6.13 -8.60 14.90
C SER A 270 -7.11 -9.61 14.34
N ARG A 271 -7.01 -10.87 14.78
CA ARG A 271 -7.93 -11.94 14.38
C ARG A 271 -9.26 -11.82 15.11
N VAL A 272 -10.34 -11.96 14.34
CA VAL A 272 -11.72 -11.98 14.82
C VAL A 272 -12.10 -13.41 15.23
N ASN A 273 -12.71 -13.57 16.41
CA ASN A 273 -13.26 -14.86 16.86
C ASN A 273 -14.60 -15.13 16.16
N THR A 274 -14.55 -15.72 14.97
CA THR A 274 -15.73 -16.06 14.17
C THR A 274 -16.69 -17.00 14.88
N ASP A 275 -16.18 -17.93 15.69
CA ASP A 275 -16.99 -18.92 16.41
C ASP A 275 -17.84 -18.26 17.51
N ALA A 276 -17.31 -17.22 18.16
CA ALA A 276 -18.06 -16.38 19.10
C ALA A 276 -19.05 -15.41 18.39
N LEU A 277 -18.81 -15.08 17.12
CA LEU A 277 -19.62 -14.16 16.32
C LEU A 277 -20.70 -14.84 15.46
N ALA A 278 -20.69 -16.17 15.37
CA ALA A 278 -21.61 -16.95 14.54
C ALA A 278 -23.12 -16.78 14.86
N ALA A 279 -23.46 -16.10 15.96
CA ALA A 279 -24.84 -15.72 16.30
C ALA A 279 -25.30 -14.40 15.63
N THR A 280 -24.42 -13.40 15.54
CA THR A 280 -24.67 -12.09 14.90
C THR A 280 -23.34 -11.37 14.69
N PHE A 281 -22.99 -11.06 13.43
CA PHE A 281 -22.00 -10.03 13.16
C PHE A 281 -22.58 -8.67 13.58
N PRO A 282 -21.86 -7.85 14.38
CA PRO A 282 -22.33 -6.52 14.76
C PRO A 282 -22.50 -5.66 13.50
N PRO A 283 -23.62 -4.91 13.34
CA PRO A 283 -23.84 -4.09 12.16
C PRO A 283 -22.70 -3.06 12.03
N PRO A 284 -22.31 -2.61 10.83
CA PRO A 284 -21.12 -1.77 10.63
C PRO A 284 -21.14 -0.39 11.32
N ASN A 285 -22.24 -0.03 12.00
CA ASN A 285 -22.35 1.17 12.85
C ASN A 285 -22.13 0.88 14.35
N ASP A 286 -22.12 -0.39 14.77
CA ASP A 286 -21.90 -0.81 16.16
C ASP A 286 -20.42 -0.61 16.54
N ALA A 287 -20.18 0.18 17.59
CA ALA A 287 -18.85 0.63 18.00
C ALA A 287 -18.09 -0.39 18.88
N SER A 288 -18.72 -1.50 19.27
CA SER A 288 -18.06 -2.54 20.06
C SER A 288 -16.89 -3.19 19.28
N ILE A 289 -15.79 -3.47 19.99
CA ILE A 289 -14.75 -4.34 19.44
C ILE A 289 -15.34 -5.75 19.33
N PRO A 290 -15.27 -6.43 18.16
CA PRO A 290 -15.59 -7.85 18.09
C PRO A 290 -14.69 -8.66 19.05
N PRO A 291 -15.13 -9.82 19.55
CA PRO A 291 -14.26 -10.70 20.33
C PRO A 291 -13.00 -11.05 19.53
N LEU A 292 -11.84 -10.57 19.98
CA LEU A 292 -10.54 -10.81 19.33
C LEU A 292 -9.90 -12.09 19.86
N LEU A 293 -9.13 -12.77 19.01
CA LEU A 293 -8.29 -13.91 19.42
C LEU A 293 -6.87 -13.45 19.80
N ASP A 294 -6.16 -12.85 18.85
CA ASP A 294 -4.81 -12.33 19.03
C ASP A 294 -4.45 -11.20 18.04
N PRO A 295 -3.55 -10.28 18.43
CA PRO A 295 -2.93 -9.34 17.50
C PRO A 295 -2.07 -10.09 16.48
N LEU A 296 -2.37 -9.90 15.19
CA LEU A 296 -1.72 -10.59 14.07
C LEU A 296 -0.22 -10.30 14.02
N THR A 297 0.18 -9.13 14.51
CA THR A 297 1.51 -8.75 15.04
C THR A 297 2.33 -9.93 15.54
N ALA A 298 1.83 -10.68 16.52
CA ALA A 298 2.59 -11.77 17.14
C ALA A 298 2.93 -12.88 16.13
N SER A 299 2.01 -13.16 15.19
CA SER A 299 2.20 -14.15 14.13
C SER A 299 3.13 -13.65 13.01
N VAL A 300 2.99 -12.39 12.56
CA VAL A 300 3.85 -11.83 11.50
C VAL A 300 5.27 -11.57 12.02
N THR A 301 5.42 -11.10 13.26
CA THR A 301 6.73 -10.98 13.93
C THR A 301 7.35 -12.36 14.20
N ALA A 302 6.56 -13.39 14.57
CA ALA A 302 7.08 -14.76 14.68
C ALA A 302 7.56 -15.32 13.34
N LEU A 303 6.82 -15.09 12.25
CA LEU A 303 7.21 -15.46 10.88
C LEU A 303 8.50 -14.74 10.46
N ASN A 304 8.54 -13.41 10.56
CA ASN A 304 9.72 -12.59 10.24
C ASN A 304 10.95 -13.01 11.08
N ASN A 305 10.79 -13.25 12.38
CA ASN A 305 11.89 -13.68 13.25
C ASN A 305 12.28 -15.16 13.04
N SER A 306 11.37 -16.01 12.55
CA SER A 306 11.71 -17.38 12.10
C SER A 306 12.61 -17.30 10.86
N LEU A 307 12.12 -16.61 9.83
CA LEU A 307 12.79 -16.38 8.55
C LEU A 307 14.17 -15.70 8.69
N ALA A 308 14.29 -14.71 9.59
CA ALA A 308 15.54 -14.00 9.83
C ALA A 308 16.58 -14.81 10.64
N ARG A 309 16.17 -15.88 11.33
CA ARG A 309 17.08 -16.77 12.08
C ARG A 309 17.50 -18.01 11.29
N THR A 310 16.77 -18.39 10.25
CA THR A 310 17.08 -19.55 9.40
C THR A 310 17.96 -19.23 8.19
N MET A 311 18.29 -17.94 7.94
CA MET A 311 19.02 -17.51 6.75
C MET A 311 20.08 -16.44 7.06
N THR A 312 21.33 -16.68 6.64
CA THR A 312 22.38 -15.67 6.58
C THR A 312 22.18 -14.79 5.34
N VAL A 313 22.22 -13.47 5.52
CA VAL A 313 22.14 -12.49 4.42
C VAL A 313 23.51 -11.84 4.14
N PRO A 314 23.82 -11.45 2.89
CA PRO A 314 23.02 -11.62 1.68
C PRO A 314 22.90 -13.09 1.25
N ALA A 315 21.71 -13.48 0.79
CA ALA A 315 21.41 -14.83 0.37
C ALA A 315 21.18 -14.93 -1.14
N ASN A 316 21.47 -16.10 -1.72
CA ASN A 316 21.08 -16.41 -3.09
C ASN A 316 19.63 -16.94 -3.13
N LEU A 317 19.03 -16.90 -4.32
CA LEU A 317 17.67 -17.35 -4.60
C LEU A 317 17.36 -18.74 -4.01
N SER A 318 18.19 -19.75 -4.26
CA SER A 318 17.94 -21.13 -3.81
C SER A 318 17.96 -21.28 -2.27
N ALA A 319 18.74 -20.45 -1.56
CA ALA A 319 18.69 -20.41 -0.10
C ALA A 319 17.34 -19.85 0.40
N VAL A 320 16.83 -18.79 -0.22
CA VAL A 320 15.52 -18.20 0.08
C VAL A 320 14.39 -19.20 -0.16
N GLU A 321 14.39 -19.86 -1.33
CA GLU A 321 13.48 -20.96 -1.68
C GLU A 321 13.46 -22.07 -0.61
N SER A 322 14.64 -22.50 -0.14
CA SER A 322 14.78 -23.57 0.85
C SER A 322 14.21 -23.22 2.24
N VAL A 323 14.11 -21.93 2.56
CA VAL A 323 13.55 -21.41 3.82
C VAL A 323 12.03 -21.22 3.72
N LEU A 324 11.54 -20.84 2.55
CA LEU A 324 10.13 -20.71 2.24
C LEU A 324 9.42 -22.07 2.20
N ALA A 325 10.11 -23.12 1.73
CA ALA A 325 9.60 -24.49 1.71
C ALA A 325 9.55 -25.19 3.08
N GLN A 326 9.98 -24.55 4.17
CA GLN A 326 9.94 -25.13 5.51
C GLN A 326 8.51 -25.10 6.08
N ALA A 327 8.03 -26.22 6.61
CA ALA A 327 6.64 -26.36 7.05
C ALA A 327 6.13 -25.20 7.96
N PRO A 328 6.86 -24.73 9.01
CA PRO A 328 6.38 -23.62 9.83
C PRO A 328 6.19 -22.32 9.04
N THR A 329 7.05 -22.07 8.05
CA THR A 329 6.97 -20.92 7.15
C THR A 329 5.71 -21.01 6.27
N VAL A 330 5.46 -22.20 5.69
CA VAL A 330 4.28 -22.47 4.86
C VAL A 330 3.00 -22.39 5.69
N ASP A 331 2.96 -22.97 6.88
CA ASP A 331 1.79 -23.00 7.77
C ASP A 331 1.36 -21.58 8.16
N TYR A 332 2.31 -20.71 8.54
CA TYR A 332 2.02 -19.30 8.79
C TYR A 332 1.55 -18.56 7.54
N ALA A 333 2.19 -18.77 6.38
CA ALA A 333 1.80 -18.11 5.13
C ALA A 333 0.41 -18.54 4.64
N ALA A 334 0.05 -19.82 4.80
CA ALA A 334 -1.28 -20.36 4.51
C ALA A 334 -2.34 -19.80 5.45
N LEU A 335 -2.05 -19.70 6.75
CA LEU A 335 -2.94 -19.07 7.74
C LEU A 335 -3.16 -17.58 7.42
N MET A 336 -2.11 -16.84 7.11
CA MET A 336 -2.19 -15.42 6.71
C MET A 336 -3.04 -15.24 5.45
N TYR A 337 -2.84 -16.07 4.42
CA TYR A 337 -3.67 -16.03 3.21
C TYR A 337 -5.13 -16.40 3.49
N THR A 338 -5.38 -17.43 4.30
CA THR A 338 -6.74 -17.86 4.67
C THR A 338 -7.51 -16.73 5.35
N LEU A 339 -6.86 -15.98 6.24
CA LEU A 339 -7.45 -14.81 6.90
C LEU A 339 -7.68 -13.67 5.89
N ALA A 340 -6.70 -13.35 5.04
CA ALA A 340 -6.86 -12.36 3.97
C ALA A 340 -8.01 -12.69 3.00
N THR A 341 -8.27 -13.98 2.78
CA THR A 341 -9.26 -14.47 1.79
C THR A 341 -10.62 -14.89 2.39
N THR A 342 -10.84 -14.75 3.70
CA THR A 342 -12.10 -15.15 4.37
C THR A 342 -12.80 -13.97 5.04
N ASN A 343 -14.04 -13.70 4.61
CA ASN A 343 -14.89 -12.58 5.07
C ASN A 343 -14.87 -12.37 6.59
N ASP A 344 -14.72 -11.10 6.99
CA ASP A 344 -14.83 -10.60 8.37
C ASP A 344 -13.87 -11.27 9.39
N THR A 345 -12.79 -11.93 8.96
CA THR A 345 -11.84 -12.61 9.88
C THR A 345 -10.75 -11.71 10.45
N LEU A 346 -10.52 -10.52 9.87
CA LEU A 346 -9.53 -9.55 10.34
C LEU A 346 -10.15 -8.18 10.58
N VAL A 347 -9.67 -7.51 11.63
CA VAL A 347 -9.94 -6.10 11.91
C VAL A 347 -8.63 -5.32 12.10
N ALA A 348 -8.62 -4.07 11.63
CA ALA A 348 -7.69 -3.05 12.07
C ALA A 348 -8.23 -2.42 13.36
N VAL A 349 -7.47 -2.50 14.45
CA VAL A 349 -7.87 -2.05 15.79
C VAL A 349 -7.17 -0.73 16.13
N ALA A 350 -7.88 0.20 16.76
CA ALA A 350 -7.32 1.37 17.42
C ALA A 350 -7.40 1.16 18.94
N PRO A 351 -6.32 0.70 19.61
CA PRO A 351 -6.38 0.25 21.01
C PRO A 351 -6.77 1.36 21.99
N GLU A 352 -6.29 2.58 21.76
CA GLU A 352 -6.47 3.71 22.68
C GLU A 352 -7.94 4.16 22.76
N SER A 353 -8.67 4.07 21.64
CA SER A 353 -10.10 4.36 21.53
C SER A 353 -11.00 3.15 21.74
N SER A 354 -10.43 1.94 21.80
CA SER A 354 -11.20 0.69 21.79
C SER A 354 -12.17 0.59 20.60
N THR A 355 -11.77 1.11 19.42
CA THR A 355 -12.54 1.02 18.17
C THR A 355 -11.89 0.10 17.16
N ALA A 356 -12.69 -0.47 16.26
CA ALA A 356 -12.22 -1.42 15.24
C ALA A 356 -12.93 -1.23 13.88
N LEU A 357 -12.17 -1.49 12.81
CA LEU A 357 -12.59 -1.52 11.42
C LEU A 357 -12.34 -2.91 10.84
N TYR A 358 -13.36 -3.59 10.31
CA TYR A 358 -13.14 -4.79 9.48
C TYR A 358 -12.37 -4.39 8.21
N VAL A 359 -11.27 -5.09 7.92
CA VAL A 359 -10.51 -4.90 6.69
C VAL A 359 -11.03 -5.80 5.58
N GLU A 360 -10.81 -5.43 4.31
CA GLU A 360 -11.34 -6.14 3.15
C GLU A 360 -10.70 -7.53 3.03
N THR A 361 -11.44 -8.48 3.57
CA THR A 361 -11.17 -9.92 3.61
C THR A 361 -12.33 -10.61 2.92
N GLY A 362 -12.06 -11.63 2.08
CA GLY A 362 -13.10 -12.37 1.38
C GLY A 362 -13.06 -12.35 -0.15
N ILE A 363 -12.12 -11.64 -0.78
CA ILE A 363 -11.99 -11.54 -2.23
C ILE A 363 -10.85 -12.45 -2.72
N VAL A 364 -11.19 -13.41 -3.60
CA VAL A 364 -10.30 -14.54 -3.93
C VAL A 364 -10.25 -14.81 -5.45
N PRO A 365 -9.11 -14.56 -6.13
CA PRO A 365 -8.00 -13.71 -5.68
C PRO A 365 -8.47 -12.24 -5.54
N TYR A 366 -7.68 -11.40 -4.88
CA TYR A 366 -7.94 -9.96 -4.80
C TYR A 366 -8.18 -9.34 -6.19
N ALA A 367 -9.19 -8.48 -6.28
CA ALA A 367 -9.48 -7.70 -7.48
C ALA A 367 -8.46 -6.56 -7.67
N SER A 368 -8.31 -6.05 -8.88
CA SER A 368 -7.52 -4.84 -9.14
C SER A 368 -8.02 -3.67 -8.30
N GLY A 369 -7.11 -2.98 -7.61
CA GLY A 369 -7.45 -1.93 -6.64
C GLY A 369 -8.03 -2.43 -5.31
N SER A 370 -7.94 -3.74 -4.98
CA SER A 370 -8.43 -4.30 -3.71
C SER A 370 -7.32 -5.02 -2.95
N SER A 371 -7.31 -4.88 -1.62
CA SER A 371 -6.29 -5.49 -0.74
C SER A 371 -6.74 -5.45 0.73
N LEU A 372 -5.99 -6.12 1.62
CA LEU A 372 -6.09 -5.93 3.09
C LEU A 372 -5.91 -4.48 3.55
N GLY A 373 -5.44 -3.57 2.69
CA GLY A 373 -5.29 -2.16 3.01
C GLY A 373 -6.60 -1.37 3.06
N HIS A 374 -7.68 -1.96 2.54
CA HIS A 374 -9.01 -1.35 2.48
C HIS A 374 -9.86 -1.75 3.68
N VAL A 375 -10.88 -0.94 4.03
CA VAL A 375 -11.94 -1.38 4.93
C VAL A 375 -13.01 -2.16 4.15
N ALA A 376 -13.60 -3.16 4.80
CA ALA A 376 -14.52 -4.09 4.17
C ALA A 376 -15.74 -3.39 3.55
N MET A 377 -16.21 -3.87 2.39
CA MET A 377 -17.33 -3.31 1.63
C MET A 377 -18.67 -3.18 2.39
N ARG A 378 -18.79 -3.75 3.60
CA ARG A 378 -19.86 -3.47 4.57
C ARG A 378 -19.97 -1.98 4.94
N TYR A 379 -18.86 -1.25 4.92
CA TYR A 379 -18.79 0.18 5.29
C TYR A 379 -19.21 1.15 4.18
N ARG A 380 -19.42 0.69 2.95
CA ARG A 380 -19.75 1.54 1.77
C ARG A 380 -20.99 2.44 1.92
N ASN A 381 -21.82 2.17 2.93
CA ASN A 381 -23.10 2.82 3.23
C ASN A 381 -23.08 3.48 4.63
N THR A 382 -21.91 3.65 5.27
CA THR A 382 -21.76 4.18 6.64
C THR A 382 -20.69 5.28 6.70
N PRO A 383 -20.49 5.97 7.84
CA PRO A 383 -19.47 7.01 7.98
C PRO A 383 -18.04 6.62 7.59
N GLU A 384 -17.71 5.32 7.58
CA GLU A 384 -16.39 4.78 7.23
C GLU A 384 -16.25 4.45 5.72
N PHE A 385 -17.17 4.92 4.87
CA PHE A 385 -17.20 4.59 3.43
C PHE A 385 -15.90 4.92 2.67
N LEU A 386 -15.11 5.88 3.16
CA LEU A 386 -14.01 6.48 2.40
C LEU A 386 -12.94 5.45 1.97
N MET A 387 -12.61 4.48 2.82
CA MET A 387 -11.52 3.52 2.58
C MET A 387 -11.98 2.16 2.01
N VAL A 388 -13.20 2.08 1.45
CA VAL A 388 -13.63 0.87 0.72
C VAL A 388 -13.05 0.85 -0.69
N TYR A 389 -12.69 -0.33 -1.20
CA TYR A 389 -12.01 -0.44 -2.51
C TYR A 389 -12.92 -0.08 -3.71
N ALA A 390 -14.21 -0.43 -3.67
CA ALA A 390 -15.11 -0.27 -4.80
C ALA A 390 -15.80 1.11 -4.83
N LEU A 391 -14.99 2.18 -4.90
CA LEU A 391 -15.47 3.55 -5.10
C LEU A 391 -16.20 3.68 -6.46
N ARG A 392 -17.37 4.32 -6.44
CA ARG A 392 -18.33 4.27 -7.57
C ARG A 392 -18.34 5.56 -8.38
N PRO A 393 -18.57 5.49 -9.71
CA PRO A 393 -19.01 6.64 -10.47
C PRO A 393 -20.45 7.03 -10.10
N ASN A 394 -20.97 8.12 -10.66
CA ASN A 394 -22.34 8.62 -10.46
C ASN A 394 -22.63 9.11 -9.01
N THR A 395 -21.60 9.37 -8.20
CA THR A 395 -21.77 9.94 -6.85
C THR A 395 -20.61 10.87 -6.50
N THR A 396 -20.90 11.95 -5.78
CA THR A 396 -19.92 12.91 -5.28
C THR A 396 -19.53 12.63 -3.84
N LEU A 397 -18.37 13.14 -3.40
CA LEU A 397 -17.98 13.12 -1.99
C LEU A 397 -19.09 13.71 -1.09
N ALA A 398 -19.68 14.82 -1.51
CA ALA A 398 -20.81 15.46 -0.85
C ALA A 398 -22.07 14.57 -0.80
N ALA A 399 -22.40 13.88 -1.89
CA ALA A 399 -23.52 12.94 -1.93
C ALA A 399 -23.29 11.73 -1.01
N GLN A 400 -22.07 11.20 -0.93
CA GLN A 400 -21.75 10.09 -0.02
C GLN A 400 -21.79 10.54 1.44
N ILE A 401 -21.22 11.69 1.79
CA ILE A 401 -21.32 12.28 3.13
C ILE A 401 -22.80 12.41 3.55
N ALA A 402 -23.64 13.00 2.70
CA ALA A 402 -25.07 13.19 2.98
C ALA A 402 -25.87 11.88 3.07
N ALA A 403 -25.51 10.86 2.28
CA ALA A 403 -26.20 9.57 2.26
C ALA A 403 -25.78 8.62 3.40
N THR A 404 -24.58 8.78 3.95
CA THR A 404 -24.00 7.91 4.99
C THR A 404 -24.05 8.50 6.40
N GLY A 405 -24.27 9.82 6.52
CA GLY A 405 -24.13 10.53 7.80
C GLY A 405 -22.68 10.71 8.23
N ALA A 406 -21.71 10.58 7.31
CA ALA A 406 -20.30 10.82 7.61
C ALA A 406 -20.04 12.27 8.05
N PRO A 407 -18.90 12.53 8.71
CA PRO A 407 -18.50 13.90 9.02
C PRO A 407 -18.33 14.74 7.75
N PRO A 408 -18.49 16.08 7.81
CA PRO A 408 -18.29 16.98 6.66
C PRO A 408 -16.92 16.89 5.97
N THR A 409 -15.94 16.26 6.61
CA THR A 409 -14.60 15.98 6.07
C THR A 409 -14.57 14.77 5.14
N GLY A 410 -15.51 13.83 5.26
CA GLY A 410 -15.53 12.55 4.55
C GLY A 410 -14.71 11.43 5.20
N VAL A 411 -13.88 11.73 6.21
CA VAL A 411 -13.16 10.70 6.99
C VAL A 411 -14.05 10.24 8.14
N GLY A 412 -14.27 8.93 8.27
CA GLY A 412 -15.11 8.37 9.35
C GLY A 412 -14.45 8.41 10.74
N PRO A 413 -15.23 8.46 11.84
CA PRO A 413 -14.68 8.51 13.20
C PRO A 413 -13.66 7.41 13.53
N ARG A 414 -13.89 6.16 13.11
CA ARG A 414 -12.96 5.05 13.37
C ARG A 414 -11.72 5.12 12.48
N THR A 415 -11.88 5.62 11.25
CA THR A 415 -10.74 5.94 10.38
C THR A 415 -9.88 7.03 11.02
N MET A 416 -10.47 8.04 11.68
CA MET A 416 -9.70 9.03 12.47
C MET A 416 -9.01 8.39 13.67
N ASP A 417 -9.70 7.53 14.44
CA ASP A 417 -9.12 6.82 15.58
C ASP A 417 -7.92 5.94 15.17
N PHE A 418 -8.04 5.22 14.06
CA PHE A 418 -6.96 4.41 13.53
C PHE A 418 -5.74 5.26 13.11
N LEU A 419 -5.97 6.45 12.55
CA LEU A 419 -4.89 7.41 12.29
C LEU A 419 -4.25 7.92 13.61
N LYS A 420 -4.99 8.00 14.73
CA LYS A 420 -4.39 8.26 16.06
C LYS A 420 -3.49 7.11 16.49
N SER A 421 -3.94 5.85 16.41
CA SER A 421 -3.18 4.70 16.90
C SER A 421 -1.89 4.46 16.10
N LEU A 422 -1.91 4.74 14.78
CA LEU A 422 -0.69 4.83 13.97
C LEU A 422 0.31 5.85 14.54
N GLY A 423 -0.16 6.97 15.12
CA GLY A 423 0.66 8.00 15.74
C GLY A 423 0.46 9.42 15.19
N TYR A 424 -0.53 9.66 14.32
CA TYR A 424 -0.90 11.02 13.95
C TYR A 424 -1.68 11.71 15.07
N ARG A 425 -1.58 13.04 15.15
CA ARG A 425 -2.53 13.84 15.92
C ARG A 425 -3.74 14.16 15.05
N ILE A 426 -4.92 13.90 15.59
CA ILE A 426 -6.20 14.38 15.04
C ILE A 426 -6.59 15.64 15.81
N ARG A 427 -7.04 16.68 15.10
CA ARG A 427 -7.40 17.95 15.73
C ARG A 427 -8.58 17.78 16.67
N LYS A 428 -8.57 18.46 17.82
CA LYS A 428 -9.69 18.43 18.78
C LYS A 428 -10.98 19.07 18.24
N ASP A 429 -10.88 19.95 17.24
CA ASP A 429 -12.00 20.58 16.54
C ASP A 429 -12.34 19.89 15.20
N ALA A 430 -11.73 18.72 14.89
CA ALA A 430 -12.06 17.95 13.70
C ALA A 430 -13.51 17.43 13.76
N PRO A 431 -14.38 17.73 12.77
CA PRO A 431 -15.74 17.21 12.73
C PRO A 431 -15.73 15.68 12.71
N GLY A 432 -16.46 15.04 13.63
CA GLY A 432 -16.50 13.57 13.74
C GLY A 432 -15.39 12.96 14.61
N ASN A 433 -14.53 13.75 15.24
CA ASN A 433 -13.57 13.24 16.23
C ASN A 433 -14.26 12.94 17.57
N GLU A 434 -15.05 11.87 17.61
CA GLU A 434 -15.82 11.43 18.80
C GLU A 434 -14.93 11.17 20.02
N HIS A 435 -13.68 10.74 19.78
CA HIS A 435 -12.68 10.45 20.80
C HIS A 435 -11.57 11.53 20.86
N ALA A 436 -11.94 12.81 20.90
CA ALA A 436 -11.01 13.95 20.89
C ALA A 436 -10.13 14.12 22.14
N ASP A 437 -10.49 13.47 23.26
CA ASP A 437 -9.71 13.50 24.50
C ASP A 437 -8.69 12.36 24.62
N ILE A 438 -8.70 11.42 23.66
CA ILE A 438 -7.77 10.29 23.65
C ILE A 438 -6.43 10.73 23.04
N THR A 439 -5.36 10.59 23.81
CA THR A 439 -4.02 11.06 23.45
C THR A 439 -3.35 10.15 22.43
N THR A 440 -2.84 10.72 21.34
CA THR A 440 -1.96 10.02 20.37
C THR A 440 -0.81 9.27 21.09
N PRO A 441 -0.52 8.00 20.72
CA PRO A 441 0.51 7.19 21.37
C PRO A 441 1.89 7.85 21.40
N GLN A 442 2.53 7.78 22.56
CA GLN A 442 3.87 8.32 22.78
C GLN A 442 4.95 7.32 22.37
N ILE A 443 5.01 7.02 21.07
CA ILE A 443 5.91 6.05 20.44
C ILE A 443 7.38 6.29 20.85
N VAL A 444 7.84 7.54 20.90
CA VAL A 444 9.23 7.87 21.25
C VAL A 444 9.57 7.53 22.71
N GLN A 445 8.59 7.58 23.62
CA GLN A 445 8.79 7.24 25.03
C GLN A 445 9.05 5.74 25.27
N GLN A 446 8.83 4.89 24.25
CA GLN A 446 9.16 3.46 24.29
C GLN A 446 10.66 3.16 24.02
N GLY A 447 11.50 4.21 23.89
CA GLY A 447 12.93 4.07 23.64
C GLY A 447 13.26 3.61 22.22
N VAL A 448 12.39 3.91 21.25
CA VAL A 448 12.56 3.47 19.86
C VAL A 448 13.75 4.14 19.17
N ILE A 449 14.32 3.43 18.21
CA ILE A 449 15.43 3.92 17.37
C ILE A 449 15.02 3.70 15.91
N ALA A 450 15.11 4.75 15.08
CA ALA A 450 14.97 4.60 13.64
C ALA A 450 16.22 3.92 13.07
N ILE A 451 16.06 2.84 12.31
CA ILE A 451 17.18 2.08 11.73
C ILE A 451 17.11 2.09 10.21
N ASN A 452 18.28 2.31 9.58
CA ASN A 452 18.39 2.33 8.13
C ASN A 452 18.65 0.91 7.60
N LEU A 453 17.60 0.19 7.23
CA LEU A 453 17.73 -1.03 6.41
C LEU A 453 18.08 -0.64 4.96
N PRO A 454 18.80 -1.50 4.20
CA PRO A 454 19.02 -1.26 2.78
C PRO A 454 17.66 -1.19 2.06
N SER A 455 17.19 0.01 1.76
CA SER A 455 15.91 0.22 1.08
C SER A 455 16.03 -0.15 -0.40
N ALA A 456 14.96 -0.75 -0.95
CA ALA A 456 14.79 -0.84 -2.40
C ALA A 456 14.97 0.54 -3.07
N PRO A 457 15.45 0.60 -4.32
CA PRO A 457 15.67 1.86 -5.02
C PRO A 457 14.38 2.69 -5.14
N LEU A 458 14.54 4.01 -5.14
CA LEU A 458 13.44 4.98 -5.15
C LEU A 458 12.48 4.74 -6.33
N ALA A 459 11.17 4.70 -6.05
CA ALA A 459 10.12 4.59 -7.05
C ALA A 459 9.98 5.85 -7.95
N GLU A 460 10.82 6.87 -7.76
CA GLU A 460 10.76 8.17 -8.43
C GLU A 460 10.91 8.12 -9.96
N ASN A 461 11.51 7.06 -10.51
CA ASN A 461 11.77 6.90 -11.95
C ASN A 461 11.19 5.62 -12.58
N ASN A 462 10.38 4.84 -11.85
CA ASN A 462 9.79 3.63 -12.44
C ASN A 462 8.70 4.01 -13.46
N PRO A 463 8.76 3.52 -14.72
CA PRO A 463 7.61 3.56 -15.61
C PRO A 463 6.49 2.68 -15.06
N ALA A 464 5.27 2.85 -15.59
CA ALA A 464 4.12 2.02 -15.23
C ALA A 464 4.46 0.52 -15.34
N PRO A 465 4.09 -0.32 -14.37
CA PRO A 465 4.64 -1.68 -14.33
C PRO A 465 4.17 -2.55 -15.49
N SER A 466 5.09 -3.34 -16.04
CA SER A 466 4.80 -4.35 -17.06
C SER A 466 4.29 -5.64 -16.40
N PHE A 467 2.98 -5.89 -16.50
CA PHE A 467 2.37 -7.10 -15.95
C PHE A 467 2.46 -8.26 -16.98
N PRO A 468 2.73 -9.50 -16.56
CA PRO A 468 2.56 -10.66 -17.43
C PRO A 468 1.06 -10.87 -17.71
N ALA A 469 0.68 -11.04 -18.98
CA ALA A 469 -0.70 -11.31 -19.36
C ALA A 469 -1.20 -12.63 -18.74
N THR A 470 -2.42 -12.62 -18.20
CA THR A 470 -2.99 -13.77 -17.48
C THR A 470 -3.18 -14.98 -18.39
N ALA A 471 -2.49 -16.07 -18.06
CA ALA A 471 -2.72 -17.38 -18.68
C ALA A 471 -4.15 -17.85 -18.38
N GLY A 472 -4.78 -18.49 -19.38
CA GLY A 472 -6.22 -18.74 -19.38
C GLY A 472 -6.75 -19.70 -18.31
N THR A 473 -8.05 -19.62 -18.09
CA THR A 473 -8.84 -20.39 -17.10
C THR A 473 -8.51 -21.88 -17.03
N ALA A 474 -7.99 -22.34 -15.88
CA ALA A 474 -7.98 -23.75 -15.49
C ALA A 474 -9.23 -24.07 -14.63
N LYS A 475 -9.89 -25.21 -14.89
CA LYS A 475 -11.01 -25.69 -14.06
C LYS A 475 -10.48 -26.37 -12.80
N ALA A 476 -11.04 -26.02 -11.65
CA ALA A 476 -10.80 -26.75 -10.40
C ALA A 476 -11.34 -28.19 -10.48
N SER A 477 -10.58 -29.14 -9.94
CA SER A 477 -11.02 -30.52 -9.69
C SER A 477 -10.49 -30.98 -8.33
N SER A 478 -11.22 -31.91 -7.71
CA SER A 478 -11.18 -32.18 -6.26
C SER A 478 -9.88 -32.79 -5.72
N ALA A 479 -9.44 -32.24 -4.58
CA ALA A 479 -8.85 -32.95 -3.43
C ALA A 479 -7.90 -34.13 -3.70
N GLY A 480 -6.60 -33.85 -3.71
CA GLY A 480 -5.52 -34.85 -3.54
C GLY A 480 -4.73 -34.61 -2.26
N ARG A 481 -4.15 -35.66 -1.66
CA ARG A 481 -3.27 -35.53 -0.48
C ARG A 481 -1.94 -34.87 -0.88
N LEU A 482 -1.44 -33.97 -0.02
CA LEU A 482 -0.09 -33.43 -0.10
C LEU A 482 0.95 -34.55 -0.01
N GLY A 483 1.60 -34.84 -1.14
CA GLY A 483 2.88 -35.55 -1.22
C GLY A 483 3.99 -34.55 -1.50
N ALA A 484 5.19 -34.79 -0.97
CA ALA A 484 6.28 -33.82 -1.02
C ALA A 484 6.94 -33.73 -2.41
N ASP A 485 6.53 -32.74 -3.21
CA ASP A 485 7.29 -32.29 -4.40
C ASP A 485 7.07 -30.79 -4.66
N LEU A 486 7.73 -29.95 -3.85
CA LEU A 486 7.58 -28.48 -3.85
C LEU A 486 8.59 -27.75 -4.76
N GLY A 487 9.54 -28.47 -5.36
CA GLY A 487 10.68 -27.89 -6.09
C GLY A 487 10.31 -26.88 -7.18
N PRO A 488 9.33 -27.13 -8.06
CA PRO A 488 8.96 -26.19 -9.13
C PRO A 488 8.27 -24.91 -8.65
N VAL A 489 7.65 -24.94 -7.46
CA VAL A 489 6.86 -23.82 -6.94
C VAL A 489 7.79 -22.69 -6.50
N ALA A 490 8.85 -23.02 -5.76
CA ALA A 490 9.74 -22.02 -5.15
C ALA A 490 10.53 -21.18 -6.18
N ALA A 491 10.97 -21.79 -7.29
CA ALA A 491 11.65 -21.07 -8.37
C ALA A 491 10.73 -20.10 -9.13
N THR A 492 9.45 -20.44 -9.26
CA THR A 492 8.43 -19.55 -9.83
C THR A 492 8.11 -18.40 -8.86
N PHE A 493 8.11 -18.71 -7.56
CA PHE A 493 7.66 -17.84 -6.48
C PHE A 493 8.48 -16.57 -6.30
N VAL A 494 9.82 -16.61 -6.28
CA VAL A 494 10.60 -15.37 -6.04
C VAL A 494 10.57 -14.44 -7.25
N VAL A 495 10.53 -14.98 -8.48
CA VAL A 495 10.30 -14.18 -9.69
C VAL A 495 8.92 -13.53 -9.66
N ALA A 496 7.89 -14.26 -9.21
CA ALA A 496 6.56 -13.70 -8.99
C ALA A 496 6.58 -12.60 -7.91
N ILE A 497 7.22 -12.81 -6.76
CA ILE A 497 7.28 -11.80 -5.69
C ILE A 497 8.04 -10.52 -6.10
N LEU A 498 9.11 -10.65 -6.88
CA LEU A 498 9.82 -9.48 -7.44
C LEU A 498 8.94 -8.67 -8.40
N ALA A 499 8.08 -9.31 -9.19
CA ALA A 499 7.06 -8.63 -9.99
C ALA A 499 5.91 -8.07 -9.12
N VAL A 500 5.53 -8.76 -8.05
CA VAL A 500 4.39 -8.43 -7.19
C VAL A 500 4.63 -7.20 -6.29
N GLN A 501 5.87 -6.76 -6.11
CA GLN A 501 6.19 -5.43 -5.56
C GLN A 501 5.51 -4.26 -6.34
N LEU A 502 5.00 -4.54 -7.54
CA LEU A 502 4.33 -3.58 -8.44
C LEU A 502 2.85 -3.92 -8.71
N VAL A 503 2.26 -4.87 -7.96
CA VAL A 503 0.90 -5.42 -8.22
C VAL A 503 -0.13 -5.09 -7.13
N PHE A 504 0.31 -4.77 -5.91
CA PHE A 504 -0.56 -4.41 -4.77
C PHE A 504 -0.51 -2.92 -4.40
N LEU A 505 -0.16 -2.08 -5.37
CA LEU A 505 -0.11 -0.61 -5.32
C LEU A 505 -0.79 -0.06 -6.58
#